data_AF-A0A519XSX4-F1
#
_entry.id   AF-A0A519XSX4-F1
#
_cell.length_a   1.000
_cell.length_b   1.000
_cell.length_c   1.000
_cell.angle_alpha   90.00
_cell.angle_beta   90.00
_cell.angle_gamma   90.00
#
_symmetry.space_group_name_H-M   'P 1'
#
loop_
_entity.id
_entity.type
_entity.pdbx_description
1 polymer ?
#
loop_
_entity_poly.entity_id
_entity_poly.type
_entity_poly.pdbx_seq_one_letter_code
_entity_poly.pdbx_strand_id
1 'polypeptide(L)'
;MTGAVLTSLVAGRLRRFLPPYPPITVFMLKGLLHRLLVISLVLLPGLARAQGAATPAEPVAVRFPEAYELANIILALTPYGQSDQFEVYKNSRYYREMRAYFAPHAQHPLLQQANYSRKEWDKYLAFRTDAYAYSFDGQGQLVRQFAFNAQGDVRPFDDLLAQVSNFVQVSGFRDFYRRHQPYYDSLAVAYRQSQHLPEALAFLTTELGQAQPAAGQYAVVLSPLVYRMNCHRDVQHVPTDFSMVPEYLLSGDLQKQPSPADVLSGIHALFTETDHGFVNP
;
A
#
# COMPACT_ATOMS: atom_id res chain seq x y z
N MET A 1 52.94 18.95 26.99
CA MET A 1 53.52 20.23 27.48
C MET A 1 53.53 21.20 26.31
N THR A 2 53.16 22.47 26.58
CA THR A 2 53.09 23.66 25.68
C THR A 2 52.11 23.55 24.50
N GLY A 3 50.99 24.28 24.37
CA GLY A 3 50.66 25.69 24.68
C GLY A 3 51.20 26.60 23.56
N ALA A 4 50.52 27.57 22.92
CA ALA A 4 49.16 28.11 22.99
C ALA A 4 48.87 29.00 21.74
N VAL A 5 47.58 29.14 21.38
CA VAL A 5 46.82 30.34 20.93
C VAL A 5 47.54 31.47 20.17
N LEU A 6 47.01 31.85 18.99
CA LEU A 6 46.81 33.26 18.62
C LEU A 6 45.58 33.46 17.70
N THR A 7 44.79 34.47 18.06
CA THR A 7 43.55 35.02 17.51
C THR A 7 43.82 36.03 16.38
N SER A 8 42.90 36.18 15.41
CA SER A 8 42.33 37.49 14.98
C SER A 8 41.52 37.43 13.67
N LEU A 9 40.27 37.93 13.77
CA LEU A 9 39.43 38.68 12.82
C LEU A 9 39.67 38.58 11.29
N VAL A 10 38.58 38.34 10.54
CA VAL A 10 37.89 39.39 9.73
C VAL A 10 36.42 38.97 9.54
N ALA A 11 35.51 39.76 10.11
CA ALA A 11 34.09 39.78 9.75
C ALA A 11 33.88 40.88 8.70
N GLY A 12 33.22 40.56 7.58
CA GLY A 12 32.97 41.54 6.52
C GLY A 12 31.92 41.09 5.51
N ARG A 13 30.75 41.73 5.62
CA ARG A 13 29.76 42.02 4.54
C ARG A 13 29.13 40.85 3.79
N LEU A 14 27.83 40.65 4.05
CA LEU A 14 26.77 40.72 3.02
C LEU A 14 25.40 40.88 3.71
N ARG A 15 24.85 42.09 3.66
CA ARG A 15 23.46 42.43 3.97
C ARG A 15 22.88 43.14 2.73
N ARG A 16 21.57 42.95 2.52
CA ARG A 16 20.66 43.46 1.46
C ARG A 16 20.60 42.50 0.26
N PHE A 17 19.47 41.89 -0.11
CA PHE A 17 18.13 42.43 -0.30
C PHE A 17 17.01 41.41 0.04
N LEU A 18 16.03 41.81 0.86
CA LEU A 18 14.66 41.29 0.82
C LEU A 18 13.70 42.47 1.15
N PRO A 19 12.60 42.66 0.40
CA PRO A 19 11.67 43.77 0.62
C PRO A 19 10.76 43.53 1.85
N PRO A 20 10.26 44.60 2.50
CA PRO A 20 9.42 44.49 3.70
C PRO A 20 7.95 44.19 3.34
N TYR A 21 7.34 43.26 4.07
CA TYR A 21 5.87 43.09 4.12
C TYR A 21 5.22 44.19 4.98
N PRO A 22 4.03 44.69 4.62
CA PRO A 22 3.32 45.68 5.43
C PRO A 22 2.65 45.03 6.67
N PRO A 23 2.41 45.79 7.75
CA PRO A 23 1.80 45.28 8.97
C PRO A 23 0.30 44.99 8.79
N ILE A 24 -0.15 43.89 9.40
CA ILE A 24 -1.57 43.54 9.53
C ILE A 24 -2.19 44.46 10.58
N THR A 25 -3.09 45.33 10.13
CA THR A 25 -3.92 46.17 11.00
C THR A 25 -5.01 45.32 11.64
N VAL A 26 -4.99 45.22 12.97
CA VAL A 26 -6.08 44.68 13.78
C VAL A 26 -7.17 45.74 13.88
N PHE A 27 -8.32 45.51 13.23
CA PHE A 27 -9.55 46.24 13.51
C PHE A 27 -10.61 45.29 14.05
N MET A 28 -11.05 45.58 15.27
CA MET A 28 -12.27 45.08 15.87
C MET A 28 -13.48 45.42 14.98
N LEU A 29 -14.42 44.49 14.83
CA LEU A 29 -15.84 44.86 14.82
C LEU A 29 -16.68 43.81 15.58
N LYS A 30 -17.41 44.34 16.56
CA LYS A 30 -18.40 43.69 17.40
C LYS A 30 -19.74 43.59 16.67
N GLY A 31 -20.58 42.63 17.08
CA GLY A 31 -22.02 42.57 16.81
C GLY A 31 -22.37 41.49 15.77
N LEU A 32 -23.39 40.66 15.91
CA LEU A 32 -24.58 40.76 16.73
C LEU A 32 -25.17 39.36 16.98
N LEU A 33 -25.61 39.15 18.21
CA LEU A 33 -26.40 38.03 18.70
C LEU A 33 -27.73 37.84 17.92
N HIS A 34 -28.18 36.59 17.96
CA HIS A 34 -29.58 36.14 18.06
C HIS A 34 -30.51 36.39 16.87
N ARG A 35 -30.90 35.28 16.20
CA ARG A 35 -32.32 34.88 16.10
C ARG A 35 -32.45 33.36 16.15
N LEU A 36 -32.87 32.86 17.31
CA LEU A 36 -33.65 31.63 17.45
C LEU A 36 -34.94 31.79 16.66
N LEU A 37 -35.20 30.88 15.72
CA LEU A 37 -36.55 30.62 15.24
C LEU A 37 -36.87 29.16 15.55
N VAL A 38 -37.70 28.98 16.58
CA VAL A 38 -38.42 27.75 16.86
C VAL A 38 -39.43 27.56 15.72
N ILE A 39 -39.25 26.54 14.89
CA ILE A 39 -40.33 26.01 14.05
C ILE A 39 -40.67 24.62 14.59
N SER A 40 -41.91 24.53 15.05
CA SER A 40 -42.55 23.34 15.55
C SER A 40 -42.58 22.22 14.52
N LEU A 41 -42.34 21.02 15.05
CA LEU A 41 -42.54 19.69 14.51
C LEU A 41 -43.85 19.56 13.69
N VAL A 42 -43.74 19.19 12.42
CA VAL A 42 -44.82 18.50 11.69
C VAL A 42 -44.29 17.11 11.35
N LEU A 43 -44.82 16.12 12.05
CA LEU A 43 -44.59 14.69 11.78
C LEU A 43 -45.35 14.29 10.52
N LEU A 44 -44.62 14.05 9.42
CA LEU A 44 -45.10 13.33 8.25
C LEU A 44 -44.46 11.93 8.23
N PRO A 45 -45.25 10.83 8.18
CA PRO A 45 -44.70 9.50 8.03
C PRO A 45 -44.39 9.27 6.55
N GLY A 46 -43.11 9.39 6.20
CA GLY A 46 -42.61 9.14 4.85
C GLY A 46 -41.15 8.78 4.92
N LEU A 47 -40.82 7.62 5.49
CA LEU A 47 -39.49 7.02 5.38
C LEU A 47 -39.30 6.52 3.95
N ALA A 48 -39.09 7.45 3.02
CA ALA A 48 -38.33 7.15 1.83
C ALA A 48 -36.93 6.77 2.32
N ARG A 49 -36.55 5.51 2.09
CA ARG A 49 -35.14 5.09 2.22
C ARG A 49 -34.32 6.08 1.41
N ALA A 50 -33.52 6.88 2.10
CA ALA A 50 -32.39 7.55 1.47
C ALA A 50 -31.58 6.44 0.81
N GLN A 51 -31.65 6.37 -0.52
CA GLN A 51 -30.67 5.63 -1.30
C GLN A 51 -29.33 6.22 -0.89
N GLY A 52 -28.50 5.40 -0.24
CA GLY A 52 -27.17 5.82 0.18
C GLY A 52 -26.51 6.45 -1.03
N ALA A 53 -26.12 7.72 -0.89
CA ALA A 53 -25.31 8.36 -1.91
C ALA A 53 -24.14 7.43 -2.19
N ALA A 54 -24.02 6.96 -3.44
CA ALA A 54 -22.89 6.17 -3.86
C ALA A 54 -21.64 6.96 -3.46
N THR A 55 -20.77 6.35 -2.65
CA THR A 55 -19.45 6.90 -2.39
C THR A 55 -18.83 7.22 -3.74
N PRO A 56 -18.31 8.44 -3.96
CA PRO A 56 -17.63 8.77 -5.21
C PRO A 56 -16.65 7.65 -5.55
N ALA A 57 -16.64 7.20 -6.80
CA ALA A 57 -15.70 6.17 -7.23
C ALA A 57 -14.29 6.60 -6.82
N GLU A 58 -13.60 5.73 -6.07
CA GLU A 58 -12.26 6.03 -5.59
C GLU A 58 -11.33 6.22 -6.80
N PRO A 59 -10.60 7.35 -6.92
CA PRO A 59 -9.79 7.62 -8.10
C PRO A 59 -8.65 6.59 -8.27
N VAL A 60 -8.23 5.96 -7.17
CA VAL A 60 -7.28 4.84 -7.12
C VAL A 60 -7.69 3.83 -6.07
N ALA A 61 -7.80 2.56 -6.45
CA ALA A 61 -8.07 1.48 -5.51
C ALA A 61 -6.78 0.98 -4.86
N VAL A 62 -6.75 0.88 -3.52
CA VAL A 62 -5.66 0.20 -2.79
C VAL A 62 -6.20 -1.13 -2.26
N ARG A 63 -5.62 -2.24 -2.70
CA ARG A 63 -6.18 -3.58 -2.53
C ARG A 63 -5.19 -4.51 -1.85
N PHE A 64 -5.72 -5.41 -1.03
CA PHE A 64 -5.00 -6.54 -0.43
C PHE A 64 -5.71 -7.84 -0.85
N PRO A 65 -5.54 -8.33 -2.09
CA PRO A 65 -6.32 -9.47 -2.59
C PRO A 65 -6.01 -10.76 -1.83
N GLU A 66 -7.04 -11.55 -1.52
CA GLU A 66 -6.91 -12.79 -0.71
C GLU A 66 -5.90 -13.78 -1.31
N ALA A 67 -5.95 -14.04 -2.62
CA ALA A 67 -5.01 -14.94 -3.28
C ALA A 67 -3.58 -14.38 -3.37
N TYR A 68 -3.44 -13.06 -3.52
CA TYR A 68 -2.13 -12.40 -3.50
C TYR A 68 -1.47 -12.51 -2.12
N GLU A 69 -2.26 -12.30 -1.05
CA GLU A 69 -1.76 -12.45 0.31
C GLU A 69 -1.41 -13.90 0.63
N LEU A 70 -2.21 -14.87 0.18
CA LEU A 70 -1.91 -16.29 0.30
C LEU A 70 -0.51 -16.62 -0.24
N ALA A 71 -0.21 -16.18 -1.46
CA ALA A 71 1.07 -16.47 -2.09
C ALA A 71 2.24 -15.82 -1.32
N ASN A 72 2.08 -14.59 -0.83
CA ASN A 72 3.09 -13.92 -0.02
C ASN A 72 3.29 -14.59 1.35
N ILE A 73 2.24 -15.10 1.99
CA ILE A 73 2.34 -15.91 3.21
C ILE A 73 3.12 -17.20 2.95
N ILE A 74 2.81 -17.92 1.88
CA ILE A 74 3.52 -19.14 1.50
C ILE A 74 5.02 -18.84 1.34
N LEU A 75 5.38 -17.82 0.57
CA LEU A 75 6.79 -17.42 0.38
C LEU A 75 7.44 -17.00 1.70
N ALA A 76 6.75 -16.25 2.55
CA ALA A 76 7.26 -15.81 3.86
C ALA A 76 7.50 -16.96 4.85
N LEU A 77 6.81 -18.08 4.67
CA LEU A 77 6.97 -19.30 5.47
C LEU A 77 8.11 -20.20 4.96
N THR A 78 8.57 -20.04 3.72
CA THR A 78 9.69 -20.83 3.16
C THR A 78 11.03 -20.54 3.87
N PRO A 79 12.00 -21.46 3.86
CA PRO A 79 13.35 -21.20 4.37
C PRO A 79 14.01 -19.93 3.79
N TYR A 80 13.85 -19.68 2.49
CA TYR A 80 14.37 -18.48 1.83
C TYR A 80 13.67 -17.22 2.35
N GLY A 81 12.33 -17.19 2.37
CA GLY A 81 11.58 -16.06 2.91
C GLY A 81 11.91 -15.75 4.36
N GLN A 82 12.23 -16.76 5.17
CA GLN A 82 12.66 -16.58 6.56
C GLN A 82 14.10 -16.09 6.73
N SER A 83 15.01 -16.40 5.80
CA SER A 83 16.43 -16.06 5.91
C SER A 83 16.83 -14.78 5.17
N ASP A 84 16.20 -14.48 4.03
CA ASP A 84 16.53 -13.31 3.21
C ASP A 84 16.12 -11.99 3.86
N GLN A 85 16.96 -10.95 3.77
CA GLN A 85 16.72 -9.68 4.47
C GLN A 85 15.85 -8.68 3.71
N PHE A 86 15.57 -8.95 2.43
CA PHE A 86 15.09 -7.95 1.48
C PHE A 86 13.72 -8.26 0.90
N GLU A 87 13.30 -9.51 0.82
CA GLU A 87 12.05 -9.86 0.14
C GLU A 87 10.83 -9.83 1.06
N VAL A 88 11.02 -10.22 2.33
CA VAL A 88 9.94 -10.33 3.31
C VAL A 88 10.14 -9.32 4.44
N TYR A 89 9.12 -8.50 4.72
CA TYR A 89 9.14 -7.57 5.83
C TYR A 89 8.83 -8.27 7.15
N LYS A 90 9.87 -8.47 7.95
CA LYS A 90 9.80 -9.28 9.19
C LYS A 90 9.57 -8.46 10.44
N ASN A 91 9.79 -7.14 10.37
CA ASN A 91 9.68 -6.24 11.50
C ASN A 91 8.27 -5.67 11.69
N SER A 92 7.26 -6.55 11.68
CA SER A 92 5.86 -6.20 11.92
C SER A 92 5.22 -7.11 12.95
N ARG A 93 4.20 -6.60 13.62
CA ARG A 93 3.31 -7.43 14.44
C ARG A 93 2.65 -8.51 13.57
N TYR A 94 2.22 -8.13 12.38
CA TYR A 94 1.59 -9.02 11.40
C TYR A 94 2.47 -10.24 11.06
N TYR A 95 3.76 -10.04 10.75
CA TYR A 95 4.69 -11.14 10.44
C TYR A 95 4.79 -12.13 11.60
N ARG A 96 4.91 -11.62 12.83
CA ARG A 96 5.00 -12.47 14.03
C ARG A 96 3.72 -13.29 14.26
N GLU A 97 2.55 -12.66 14.10
CA GLU A 97 1.26 -13.33 14.23
C GLU A 97 1.06 -14.38 13.13
N MET A 98 1.39 -14.05 11.88
CA MET A 98 1.38 -14.97 10.75
C MET A 98 2.27 -16.19 11.02
N ARG A 99 3.53 -15.97 11.43
CA ARG A 99 4.48 -17.04 11.76
C ARG A 99 3.95 -17.96 12.86
N ALA A 100 3.35 -17.40 13.90
CA ALA A 100 2.77 -18.17 14.99
C ALA A 100 1.55 -18.97 14.53
N TYR A 101 0.66 -18.37 13.74
CA TYR A 101 -0.55 -19.01 13.26
C TYR A 101 -0.26 -20.22 12.36
N PHE A 102 0.68 -20.08 11.42
CA PHE A 102 1.02 -21.13 10.46
C PHE A 102 2.12 -22.09 10.93
N ALA A 103 2.67 -21.92 12.14
CA ALA A 103 3.70 -22.80 12.69
C ALA A 103 3.35 -24.31 12.65
N PRO A 104 2.10 -24.74 12.93
CA PRO A 104 1.72 -26.16 12.83
C PRO A 104 1.87 -26.76 11.43
N HIS A 105 1.93 -25.91 10.38
CA HIS A 105 2.00 -26.32 8.98
C HIS A 105 3.39 -26.07 8.36
N ALA A 106 4.41 -25.81 9.18
CA ALA A 106 5.77 -25.50 8.72
C ALA A 106 6.45 -26.62 7.90
N GLN A 107 5.93 -27.86 7.98
CA GLN A 107 6.42 -29.02 7.22
C GLN A 107 5.58 -29.32 5.98
N HIS A 108 4.62 -28.47 5.61
CA HIS A 108 3.77 -28.70 4.44
C HIS A 108 4.62 -28.75 3.15
N PRO A 109 4.46 -29.76 2.26
CA PRO A 109 5.32 -29.95 1.09
C PRO A 109 5.41 -28.73 0.16
N LEU A 110 4.31 -27.98 0.03
CA LEU A 110 4.28 -26.69 -0.69
C LEU A 110 5.43 -25.76 -0.30
N LEU A 111 5.76 -25.65 1.00
CA LEU A 111 6.77 -24.71 1.47
C LEU A 111 8.18 -25.08 1.02
N GLN A 112 8.42 -26.35 0.72
CA GLN A 112 9.68 -26.78 0.09
C GLN A 112 9.65 -26.54 -1.42
N GLN A 113 8.52 -26.79 -2.07
CA GLN A 113 8.36 -26.66 -3.52
C GLN A 113 8.37 -25.19 -3.99
N ALA A 114 7.83 -24.29 -3.17
CA ALA A 114 7.80 -22.85 -3.41
C ALA A 114 9.00 -22.09 -2.81
N ASN A 115 10.06 -22.78 -2.36
CA ASN A 115 11.24 -22.17 -1.74
C ASN A 115 12.23 -21.60 -2.79
N TYR A 116 11.75 -20.67 -3.60
CA TYR A 116 12.56 -20.03 -4.64
C TYR A 116 13.54 -19.04 -4.04
N SER A 117 14.82 -19.22 -4.31
CA SER A 117 15.87 -18.29 -3.88
C SER A 117 16.09 -17.16 -4.88
N ARG A 118 17.01 -16.24 -4.59
CA ARG A 118 17.45 -15.20 -5.53
C ARG A 118 17.90 -15.73 -6.90
N LYS A 119 18.35 -16.98 -6.98
CA LYS A 119 18.73 -17.62 -8.25
C LYS A 119 17.52 -17.99 -9.13
N GLU A 120 16.34 -18.12 -8.54
CA GLU A 120 15.06 -18.44 -9.19
C GLU A 120 14.11 -17.26 -9.06
N TRP A 121 14.64 -16.06 -9.31
CA TRP A 121 13.96 -14.79 -9.07
C TRP A 121 12.69 -14.62 -9.92
N ASP A 122 12.73 -15.11 -11.15
CA ASP A 122 11.57 -15.19 -12.04
C ASP A 122 10.44 -16.00 -11.41
N LYS A 123 10.74 -17.19 -10.86
CA LYS A 123 9.75 -18.02 -10.17
C LYS A 123 9.23 -17.38 -8.88
N TYR A 124 10.12 -16.79 -8.08
CA TYR A 124 9.72 -16.08 -6.86
C TYR A 124 8.72 -14.97 -7.17
N LEU A 125 9.03 -14.14 -8.17
CA LEU A 125 8.15 -13.06 -8.61
C LEU A 125 6.85 -13.59 -9.21
N ALA A 126 6.93 -14.55 -10.13
CA ALA A 126 5.75 -15.13 -10.77
C ALA A 126 4.81 -15.76 -9.74
N PHE A 127 5.34 -16.52 -8.77
CA PHE A 127 4.53 -17.22 -7.77
C PHE A 127 3.61 -16.28 -6.99
N ARG A 128 4.12 -15.14 -6.52
CA ARG A 128 3.27 -14.17 -5.79
C ARG A 128 2.41 -13.30 -6.71
N THR A 129 2.92 -12.95 -7.90
CA THR A 129 2.27 -11.97 -8.77
C THR A 129 1.11 -12.64 -9.53
N ASP A 130 1.32 -13.83 -10.06
CA ASP A 130 0.32 -14.59 -10.81
C ASP A 130 -0.89 -14.97 -9.95
N ALA A 131 -0.68 -15.10 -8.63
CA ALA A 131 -1.76 -15.33 -7.66
C ALA A 131 -2.83 -14.23 -7.68
N TYR A 132 -2.50 -13.02 -8.14
CA TYR A 132 -3.49 -11.95 -8.31
C TYR A 132 -4.57 -12.30 -9.34
N ALA A 133 -4.28 -13.23 -10.27
CA ALA A 133 -5.24 -13.75 -11.23
C ALA A 133 -6.28 -14.70 -10.64
N TYR A 134 -6.20 -15.00 -9.34
CA TYR A 134 -7.04 -15.98 -8.68
C TYR A 134 -7.93 -15.34 -7.62
N SER A 135 -9.09 -15.95 -7.39
CA SER A 135 -9.95 -15.66 -6.25
C SER A 135 -10.58 -16.94 -5.74
N PHE A 136 -11.14 -16.89 -4.53
CA PHE A 136 -11.96 -17.98 -4.04
C PHE A 136 -13.38 -17.86 -4.59
N ASP A 137 -13.91 -18.94 -5.14
CA ASP A 137 -15.31 -19.01 -5.54
C ASP A 137 -16.25 -19.20 -4.34
N GLY A 138 -17.55 -19.32 -4.62
CA GLY A 138 -18.58 -19.54 -3.60
C GLY A 138 -18.45 -20.87 -2.85
N GLN A 139 -17.69 -21.82 -3.40
CA GLN A 139 -17.37 -23.12 -2.82
C GLN A 139 -16.02 -23.09 -2.06
N GLY A 140 -15.37 -21.92 -2.01
CA GLY A 140 -14.07 -21.74 -1.38
C GLY A 140 -12.92 -22.41 -2.12
N GLN A 141 -13.09 -22.70 -3.41
CA GLN A 141 -12.01 -23.19 -4.27
C GLN A 141 -11.26 -22.03 -4.88
N LEU A 142 -9.93 -22.16 -4.98
CA LEU A 142 -9.10 -21.15 -5.62
C LEU A 142 -9.18 -21.32 -7.13
N VAL A 143 -9.76 -20.32 -7.81
CA VAL A 143 -10.07 -20.37 -9.24
C VAL A 143 -9.47 -19.16 -9.96
N ARG A 144 -8.87 -19.41 -11.13
CA ARG A 144 -8.33 -18.36 -11.99
C ARG A 144 -9.49 -17.54 -12.57
N GLN A 145 -9.49 -16.24 -12.31
CA GLN A 145 -10.50 -15.28 -12.78
C GLN A 145 -10.15 -14.70 -14.14
N PHE A 146 -8.86 -14.59 -14.45
CA PHE A 146 -8.42 -14.00 -15.71
C PHE A 146 -7.05 -14.51 -16.18
N ALA A 147 -6.80 -14.32 -17.48
CA ALA A 147 -5.53 -14.66 -18.10
C ALA A 147 -4.48 -13.59 -17.73
N PHE A 148 -3.52 -13.97 -16.89
CA PHE A 148 -2.44 -13.10 -16.45
C PHE A 148 -1.26 -13.94 -15.98
N ASN A 149 -0.06 -13.66 -16.48
CA ASN A 149 1.20 -14.25 -16.05
C ASN A 149 2.27 -13.16 -16.08
N ALA A 150 2.86 -12.85 -14.94
CA ALA A 150 3.79 -11.74 -14.79
C ALA A 150 5.14 -11.99 -15.48
N GLN A 151 5.51 -13.27 -15.68
CA GLN A 151 6.79 -13.72 -16.23
C GLN A 151 6.61 -14.72 -17.41
N GLY A 152 5.59 -14.50 -18.23
CA GLY A 152 5.36 -15.25 -19.47
C GLY A 152 5.06 -16.75 -19.23
N ASP A 153 6.02 -17.61 -19.60
CA ASP A 153 5.89 -19.06 -19.49
C ASP A 153 6.30 -19.61 -18.11
N VAL A 154 6.90 -18.79 -17.25
CA VAL A 154 7.23 -19.17 -15.88
C VAL A 154 5.97 -19.02 -15.00
N ARG A 155 5.32 -20.14 -14.67
CA ARG A 155 4.01 -20.17 -13.98
C ARG A 155 3.98 -21.08 -12.74
N PRO A 156 4.88 -20.85 -11.76
CA PRO A 156 5.01 -21.73 -10.59
C PRO A 156 3.76 -21.74 -9.70
N PHE A 157 2.92 -20.70 -9.74
CA PHE A 157 1.66 -20.70 -8.99
C PHE A 157 0.65 -21.69 -9.58
N ASP A 158 0.51 -21.72 -10.92
CA ASP A 158 -0.29 -22.70 -11.63
C ASP A 158 0.23 -24.13 -11.41
N ASP A 159 1.55 -24.32 -11.55
CA ASP A 159 2.21 -25.63 -11.37
C ASP A 159 1.97 -26.21 -9.97
N LEU A 160 1.84 -25.34 -8.96
CA LEU A 160 1.64 -25.71 -7.56
C LEU A 160 0.19 -25.54 -7.09
N LEU A 161 -0.78 -25.24 -7.97
CA LEU A 161 -2.14 -24.87 -7.58
C LEU A 161 -2.81 -25.91 -6.68
N ALA A 162 -2.60 -27.20 -6.94
CA ALA A 162 -3.13 -28.28 -6.11
C ALA A 162 -2.54 -28.26 -4.68
N GLN A 163 -1.24 -28.01 -4.55
CA GLN A 163 -0.55 -27.88 -3.27
C GLN A 163 -0.94 -26.61 -2.52
N VAL A 164 -1.12 -25.49 -3.25
CA VAL A 164 -1.67 -24.24 -2.71
C VAL A 164 -3.07 -24.45 -2.16
N SER A 165 -3.94 -25.13 -2.92
CA SER A 165 -5.32 -25.42 -2.52
C SER A 165 -5.37 -26.34 -1.30
N ASN A 166 -4.50 -27.36 -1.24
CA ASN A 166 -4.37 -28.20 -0.06
C ASN A 166 -3.89 -27.41 1.16
N PHE A 167 -2.88 -26.55 1.00
CA PHE A 167 -2.39 -25.69 2.07
C PHE A 167 -3.50 -24.80 2.63
N VAL A 168 -4.32 -24.20 1.77
CA VAL A 168 -5.47 -23.38 2.19
C VAL A 168 -6.43 -24.16 3.09
N GLN A 169 -6.77 -25.39 2.70
CA GLN A 169 -7.70 -26.24 3.43
C GLN A 169 -7.16 -26.66 4.79
N VAL A 170 -5.90 -27.11 4.86
CA VAL A 170 -5.33 -27.67 6.09
C VAL A 170 -4.85 -26.61 7.06
N SER A 171 -4.48 -25.41 6.57
CA SER A 171 -3.90 -24.34 7.40
C SER A 171 -4.92 -23.37 7.99
N GLY A 172 -6.18 -23.43 7.55
CA GLY A 172 -7.17 -22.41 7.92
C GLY A 172 -6.79 -21.02 7.43
N PHE A 173 -6.10 -20.91 6.28
CA PHE A 173 -5.64 -19.63 5.72
C PHE A 173 -6.78 -18.61 5.58
N ARG A 174 -7.94 -19.03 5.07
CA ARG A 174 -9.07 -18.11 4.86
C ARG A 174 -9.59 -17.50 6.16
N ASP A 175 -9.53 -18.24 7.26
CA ASP A 175 -9.91 -17.74 8.59
C ASP A 175 -8.89 -16.76 9.14
N PHE A 176 -7.60 -17.00 8.86
CA PHE A 176 -6.56 -16.03 9.13
C PHE A 176 -6.78 -14.74 8.34
N TYR A 177 -6.96 -14.83 7.02
CA TYR A 177 -7.17 -13.67 6.17
C TYR A 177 -8.41 -12.85 6.60
N ARG A 178 -9.57 -13.50 6.79
CA ARG A 178 -10.80 -12.81 7.23
C ARG A 178 -10.64 -12.09 8.57
N ARG A 179 -9.91 -12.66 9.53
CA ARG A 179 -9.64 -12.00 10.82
C ARG A 179 -8.74 -10.77 10.70
N HIS A 180 -7.91 -10.71 9.65
CA HIS A 180 -7.02 -9.57 9.38
C HIS A 180 -7.62 -8.55 8.41
N GLN A 181 -8.85 -8.75 7.91
CA GLN A 181 -9.52 -7.79 7.03
C GLN A 181 -9.53 -6.36 7.60
N PRO A 182 -9.87 -6.12 8.89
CA PRO A 182 -9.80 -4.78 9.46
C PRO A 182 -8.41 -4.14 9.43
N TYR A 183 -7.35 -4.96 9.56
CA TYR A 183 -5.97 -4.50 9.46
C TYR A 183 -5.65 -4.08 8.03
N TYR A 184 -5.98 -4.89 7.03
CA TYR A 184 -5.79 -4.54 5.62
C TYR A 184 -6.57 -3.28 5.23
N ASP A 185 -7.82 -3.15 5.67
CA ASP A 185 -8.65 -1.97 5.40
C ASP A 185 -8.02 -0.71 6.02
N SER A 186 -7.48 -0.82 7.23
CA SER A 186 -6.77 0.30 7.88
C SER A 186 -5.48 0.69 7.16
N LEU A 187 -4.71 -0.28 6.66
CA LEU A 187 -3.52 -0.03 5.86
C LEU A 187 -3.87 0.64 4.54
N ALA A 188 -4.94 0.22 3.86
CA ALA A 188 -5.37 0.84 2.61
C ALA A 188 -5.74 2.31 2.80
N VAL A 189 -6.43 2.66 3.89
CA VAL A 189 -6.72 4.06 4.25
C VAL A 189 -5.44 4.84 4.52
N ALA A 190 -4.57 4.34 5.40
CA ALA A 190 -3.36 5.04 5.81
C ALA A 190 -2.34 5.19 4.67
N TYR A 191 -2.24 4.19 3.80
CA TYR A 191 -1.43 4.23 2.59
C TYR A 191 -1.88 5.36 1.67
N ARG A 192 -3.18 5.41 1.33
CA ARG A 192 -3.74 6.47 0.47
C ARG A 192 -3.47 7.86 1.03
N GLN A 193 -3.70 8.05 2.33
CA GLN A 193 -3.53 9.34 2.99
C GLN A 193 -2.07 9.80 3.02
N SER A 194 -1.14 8.88 3.27
CA SER A 194 0.27 9.25 3.46
C SER A 194 1.07 9.35 2.16
N GLN A 195 0.65 8.66 1.10
CA GLN A 195 1.40 8.63 -0.15
C GLN A 195 0.97 9.68 -1.18
N HIS A 196 -0.10 10.45 -0.90
CA HIS A 196 -0.60 11.52 -1.80
C HIS A 196 -0.78 11.05 -3.27
N LEU A 197 -1.17 9.80 -3.44
CA LEU A 197 -1.26 9.17 -4.75
C LEU A 197 -2.29 9.85 -5.68
N PRO A 198 -3.48 10.26 -5.21
CA PRO A 198 -4.39 11.08 -6.03
C PRO A 198 -3.74 12.38 -6.51
N GLU A 199 -2.97 13.06 -5.66
CA GLU A 199 -2.29 14.31 -6.00
C GLU A 199 -1.13 14.07 -6.98
N ALA A 200 -0.36 13.01 -6.80
CA ALA A 200 0.70 12.61 -7.73
C ALA A 200 0.14 12.33 -9.14
N LEU A 201 -0.95 11.55 -9.23
CA LEU A 201 -1.61 11.26 -10.50
C LEU A 201 -2.22 12.52 -11.13
N ALA A 202 -2.85 13.40 -10.34
CA ALA A 202 -3.40 14.65 -10.84
C ALA A 202 -2.30 15.58 -11.39
N PHE A 203 -1.16 15.65 -10.70
CA PHE A 203 0.01 16.40 -11.14
C PHE A 203 0.55 15.83 -12.46
N LEU A 204 0.88 14.53 -12.52
CA LEU A 204 1.39 13.88 -13.72
C LEU A 204 0.40 14.01 -14.89
N THR A 205 -0.90 13.90 -14.63
CA THR A 205 -1.93 14.09 -15.65
C THR A 205 -1.96 15.51 -16.22
N THR A 206 -1.70 16.50 -15.37
CA THR A 206 -1.65 17.92 -15.77
C THR A 206 -0.41 18.21 -16.60
N GLU A 207 0.74 17.68 -16.21
CA GLU A 207 2.03 17.95 -16.85
C GLU A 207 2.28 17.13 -18.11
N LEU A 208 1.82 15.88 -18.15
CA LEU A 208 2.15 14.90 -19.19
C LEU A 208 0.94 14.45 -20.01
N GLY A 209 -0.28 14.90 -19.67
CA GLY A 209 -1.51 14.44 -20.29
C GLY A 209 -2.08 13.18 -19.64
N GLN A 210 -3.14 12.61 -20.21
CA GLN A 210 -3.81 11.45 -19.61
C GLN A 210 -2.87 10.25 -19.49
N ALA A 211 -2.73 9.73 -18.27
CA ALA A 211 -2.06 8.46 -18.03
C ALA A 211 -2.71 7.38 -18.89
N GLN A 212 -1.91 6.47 -19.45
CA GLN A 212 -2.45 5.18 -19.86
C GLN A 212 -2.22 4.21 -18.73
N PRO A 213 -3.30 3.79 -18.07
CA PRO A 213 -4.73 4.00 -18.30
C PRO A 213 -5.32 5.08 -17.40
N ALA A 214 -6.57 5.44 -17.71
CA ALA A 214 -7.28 6.55 -17.09
C ALA A 214 -7.52 6.35 -15.59
N ALA A 215 -7.74 7.47 -14.88
CA ALA A 215 -8.13 7.47 -13.47
C ALA A 215 -9.34 6.53 -13.23
N GLY A 216 -9.29 5.73 -12.16
CA GLY A 216 -10.27 4.68 -11.87
C GLY A 216 -9.96 3.31 -12.49
N GLN A 217 -9.00 3.21 -13.41
CA GLN A 217 -8.47 1.94 -13.93
C GLN A 217 -7.16 1.53 -13.27
N TYR A 218 -6.63 2.32 -12.34
CA TYR A 218 -5.36 2.07 -11.67
C TYR A 218 -5.56 1.57 -10.23
N ALA A 219 -4.81 0.54 -9.84
CA ALA A 219 -4.89 -0.05 -8.51
C ALA A 219 -3.51 -0.33 -7.91
N VAL A 220 -3.32 -0.03 -6.63
CA VAL A 220 -2.15 -0.47 -5.88
C VAL A 220 -2.48 -1.78 -5.18
N VAL A 221 -1.79 -2.86 -5.54
CA VAL A 221 -1.97 -4.19 -4.95
C VAL A 221 -0.85 -4.44 -3.95
N LEU A 222 -1.18 -4.68 -2.69
CA LEU A 222 -0.24 -4.74 -1.58
C LEU A 222 -0.36 -6.03 -0.78
N SER A 223 0.76 -6.40 -0.15
CA SER A 223 0.83 -7.33 0.98
C SER A 223 1.69 -6.69 2.08
N PRO A 224 1.30 -6.78 3.37
CA PRO A 224 2.12 -6.29 4.47
C PRO A 224 3.40 -7.11 4.69
N LEU A 225 3.57 -8.22 3.97
CA LEU A 225 4.75 -9.08 4.02
C LEU A 225 5.81 -8.70 2.99
N VAL A 226 5.48 -7.91 1.98
CA VAL A 226 6.42 -7.57 0.91
C VAL A 226 7.26 -6.37 1.33
N TYR A 227 8.57 -6.55 1.43
CA TYR A 227 9.46 -5.45 1.83
C TYR A 227 9.85 -4.54 0.66
N ARG A 228 10.20 -5.10 -0.50
CA ARG A 228 10.72 -4.32 -1.64
C ARG A 228 9.72 -4.05 -2.75
N MET A 229 9.22 -5.09 -3.41
CA MET A 229 8.51 -4.93 -4.69
C MET A 229 7.13 -5.60 -4.61
N ASN A 230 6.05 -4.83 -4.49
CA ASN A 230 4.68 -5.35 -4.65
C ASN A 230 4.36 -5.54 -6.16
N CYS A 231 3.10 -5.72 -6.56
CA CYS A 231 2.75 -6.08 -7.95
C CYS A 231 2.85 -4.88 -8.91
N HIS A 232 3.63 -4.97 -9.99
CA HIS A 232 3.57 -4.02 -11.11
C HIS A 232 3.42 -4.72 -12.45
N ARG A 233 2.23 -4.65 -13.02
CA ARG A 233 1.88 -5.03 -14.40
C ARG A 233 0.52 -4.45 -14.75
N ASP A 234 0.25 -4.31 -16.05
CA ASP A 234 -1.12 -4.31 -16.56
C ASP A 234 -1.77 -5.68 -16.28
N VAL A 235 -2.89 -5.65 -15.58
CA VAL A 235 -3.72 -6.80 -15.27
C VAL A 235 -5.13 -6.52 -15.81
N GLN A 236 -5.49 -7.08 -16.97
CA GLN A 236 -6.77 -6.80 -17.64
C GLN A 236 -7.04 -5.30 -17.88
N HIS A 237 -6.04 -4.56 -18.35
CA HIS A 237 -6.09 -3.11 -18.53
C HIS A 237 -6.15 -2.32 -17.22
N VAL A 238 -5.82 -2.98 -16.09
CA VAL A 238 -5.64 -2.36 -14.78
C VAL A 238 -4.16 -2.38 -14.42
N PRO A 239 -3.44 -1.27 -14.48
CA PRO A 239 -2.07 -1.20 -14.03
C PRO A 239 -2.04 -1.29 -12.53
N THR A 240 -0.96 -1.92 -12.14
CA THR A 240 -0.55 -2.08 -10.77
C THR A 240 0.86 -1.53 -10.64
N ASP A 241 1.21 -0.97 -9.48
CA ASP A 241 2.52 -0.37 -9.24
C ASP A 241 3.31 -1.05 -8.14
N PHE A 242 4.64 -0.94 -8.26
CA PHE A 242 5.64 -1.37 -7.28
C PHE A 242 5.66 -0.44 -6.07
N SER A 243 4.59 -0.46 -5.30
CA SER A 243 4.52 0.30 -4.07
C SER A 243 5.13 -0.49 -2.91
N MET A 244 6.11 0.07 -2.21
CA MET A 244 6.41 -0.42 -0.86
C MET A 244 5.34 0.11 0.09
N VAL A 245 4.94 -0.70 1.08
CA VAL A 245 4.20 -0.14 2.21
C VAL A 245 5.22 0.47 3.15
N PRO A 246 5.19 1.78 3.42
CA PRO A 246 6.16 2.40 4.31
C PRO A 246 6.24 1.70 5.66
N GLU A 247 7.45 1.52 6.19
CA GLU A 247 7.67 0.75 7.42
C GLU A 247 6.86 1.28 8.61
N TYR A 248 6.64 2.59 8.67
CA TYR A 248 5.82 3.21 9.72
C TYR A 248 4.36 2.74 9.68
N LEU A 249 3.81 2.42 8.50
CA LEU A 249 2.48 1.81 8.37
C LEU A 249 2.49 0.34 8.78
N LEU A 250 3.56 -0.40 8.45
CA LEU A 250 3.68 -1.84 8.76
C LEU A 250 4.05 -2.13 10.22
N SER A 251 4.64 -1.17 10.92
CA SER A 251 5.09 -1.33 12.30
C SER A 251 3.95 -1.66 13.27
N GLY A 252 2.71 -1.28 12.91
CA GLY A 252 1.52 -1.43 13.75
C GLY A 252 1.42 -0.40 14.88
N ASP A 253 2.39 0.50 14.98
CA ASP A 253 2.35 1.67 15.87
C ASP A 253 1.94 2.90 15.06
N LEU A 254 0.67 2.96 14.65
CA LEU A 254 0.11 4.11 13.95
C LEU A 254 0.10 5.38 14.83
N GLN A 255 0.43 5.28 16.14
CA GLN A 255 0.60 6.45 17.00
C GLN A 255 1.98 7.09 16.82
N LYS A 256 2.98 6.32 16.42
CA LYS A 256 4.29 6.85 16.05
C LYS A 256 4.20 7.56 14.70
N GLN A 257 4.11 8.88 14.77
CA GLN A 257 4.14 9.72 13.57
C GLN A 257 5.47 9.51 12.83
N PRO A 258 5.44 9.23 11.51
CA PRO A 258 6.65 9.18 10.71
C PRO A 258 7.33 10.55 10.69
N SER A 259 8.65 10.57 10.49
CA SER A 259 9.31 11.84 10.21
C SER A 259 8.86 12.36 8.84
N PRO A 260 8.89 13.69 8.60
CA PRO A 260 8.63 14.23 7.26
C PRO A 260 9.53 13.60 6.18
N ALA A 261 10.77 13.23 6.52
CA ALA A 261 11.68 12.58 5.60
C ALA A 261 11.21 11.16 5.20
N ASP A 262 10.64 10.40 6.13
CA ASP A 262 10.11 9.06 5.85
C ASP A 262 8.90 9.14 4.90
N VAL A 263 8.01 10.11 5.14
CA VAL A 263 6.84 10.35 4.29
C VAL A 263 7.28 10.79 2.89
N LEU A 264 8.19 11.76 2.79
CA LEU A 264 8.69 12.25 1.50
C LEU A 264 9.44 11.19 0.70
N SER A 265 10.18 10.30 1.37
CA SER A 265 10.87 9.19 0.69
C SER A 265 9.88 8.18 0.10
N GLY A 266 8.81 7.86 0.83
CA GLY A 266 7.71 7.02 0.34
C GLY A 266 7.02 7.64 -0.87
N ILE A 267 6.64 8.92 -0.78
CA ILE A 267 6.02 9.67 -1.88
C ILE A 267 6.94 9.70 -3.10
N HIS A 268 8.24 9.97 -2.93
CA HIS A 268 9.19 10.03 -4.03
C HIS A 268 9.32 8.68 -4.75
N ALA A 269 9.39 7.58 -4.00
CA ALA A 269 9.44 6.23 -4.56
C ALA A 269 8.16 5.93 -5.36
N LEU A 270 6.99 6.18 -4.77
CA LEU A 270 5.71 5.97 -5.46
C LEU A 270 5.57 6.83 -6.71
N PHE A 271 5.91 8.12 -6.62
CA PHE A 271 5.86 9.04 -7.74
C PHE A 271 6.71 8.56 -8.92
N THR A 272 7.93 8.08 -8.64
CA THR A 272 8.84 7.56 -9.67
C THR A 272 8.25 6.33 -10.36
N GLU A 273 7.66 5.41 -9.60
CA GLU A 273 7.02 4.22 -10.17
C GLU A 273 5.78 4.58 -11.00
N THR A 274 4.96 5.52 -10.51
CA THR A 274 3.76 6.00 -11.22
C THR A 274 4.10 6.77 -12.50
N ASP A 275 5.22 7.51 -12.53
CA ASP A 275 5.71 8.23 -13.72
C ASP A 275 6.00 7.30 -14.91
N HIS A 276 6.39 6.04 -14.65
CA HIS A 276 6.60 5.06 -15.72
C HIS A 276 5.37 4.87 -16.61
N GLY A 277 4.15 4.90 -16.03
CA GLY A 277 2.90 4.80 -16.77
C GLY A 277 2.53 6.01 -17.63
N PHE A 278 3.29 7.12 -17.54
CA PHE A 278 3.10 8.32 -18.37
C PHE A 278 4.19 8.47 -19.42
N VAL A 279 5.45 8.20 -19.06
CA VAL A 279 6.61 8.48 -19.92
C VAL A 279 6.97 7.29 -20.81
N ASN A 280 6.67 6.05 -20.38
CA ASN A 280 6.93 4.84 -21.15
C ASN A 280 5.86 3.75 -20.85
N PRO A 281 4.60 4.01 -21.23
CA PRO A 281 3.46 3.11 -20.97
C PRO A 281 3.55 1.78 -21.71
#